data_AF-A0A7S3DTR9-F1
#
_entry.id   AF-A0A7S3DTR9-F1
#
_cell.length_a   1.000
_cell.length_b   1.000
_cell.length_c   1.000
_cell.angle_alpha   90.00
_cell.angle_beta   90.00
_cell.angle_gamma   90.00
#
_symmetry.space_group_name_H-M   'P 1'
#
loop_
_entity.id
_entity.type
_entity.pdbx_description
1 polymer ?
#
loop_
_entity_poly.entity_id
_entity_poly.type
_entity_poly.pdbx_seq_one_letter_code
_entity_poly.pdbx_strand_id
1 'polypeptide(L)'
;VESMQARLQEIATDQDCTFDKQQLDEILQVANGDMRRAVTTLQSAHALSASTPMNKNVISEIAGLPPPDTVQALMTCFAQGSFDVMKLTVNQVLCEGYSAQLLLLAL
;
A
#
# COMPACT_ATOMS: atom_id res chain seq x y z
N VAL A 1 -17.69 -18.99 12.02
CA VAL A 1 -17.57 -17.72 11.26
C VAL A 1 -16.28 -17.82 10.49
N GLU A 2 -16.33 -17.90 9.16
CA GLU A 2 -15.15 -17.94 8.33
C GLU A 2 -14.32 -16.66 8.53
N SER A 3 -13.01 -16.80 8.73
CA SER A 3 -12.12 -15.64 8.78
C SER A 3 -11.99 -15.04 7.38
N MET A 4 -11.98 -13.71 7.26
CA MET A 4 -11.70 -13.02 5.98
C MET A 4 -10.40 -13.51 5.33
N GLN A 5 -9.43 -13.91 6.14
CA GLN A 5 -8.18 -14.51 5.67
C GLN A 5 -8.38 -15.86 4.99
N ALA A 6 -9.22 -16.73 5.56
CA ALA A 6 -9.53 -18.02 4.96
C ALA A 6 -10.23 -17.82 3.61
N ARG A 7 -11.17 -16.85 3.55
CA ARG A 7 -11.86 -16.53 2.30
C ARG A 7 -10.93 -15.94 1.23
N LEU A 8 -10.00 -15.07 1.63
CA LEU A 8 -9.03 -14.51 0.68
C LEU A 8 -8.05 -15.58 0.17
N GLN A 9 -7.65 -16.53 1.02
CA GLN A 9 -6.82 -17.67 0.65
C GLN A 9 -7.52 -18.60 -0.36
N GLU A 10 -8.81 -18.88 -0.17
CA GLU A 10 -9.61 -19.63 -1.14
C GLU A 10 -9.60 -18.93 -2.51
N ILE A 11 -9.88 -17.64 -2.53
CA ILE A 11 -9.90 -16.83 -3.76
C ILE A 11 -8.53 -16.83 -4.45
N ALA A 12 -7.44 -16.73 -3.67
CA ALA A 12 -6.08 -16.79 -4.21
C ALA A 12 -5.79 -18.16 -4.85
N THR A 13 -6.25 -19.24 -4.21
CA THR A 13 -6.07 -20.61 -4.72
C THR A 13 -6.87 -20.84 -5.99
N ASP A 14 -8.12 -20.37 -6.05
CA ASP A 14 -8.98 -20.46 -7.24
C ASP A 14 -8.45 -19.65 -8.44
N GLN A 15 -7.61 -18.64 -8.18
CA GLN A 15 -7.02 -17.77 -9.21
C GLN A 15 -5.54 -18.11 -9.50
N ASP A 16 -5.05 -19.27 -9.05
CA ASP A 16 -3.65 -19.69 -9.21
C ASP A 16 -2.63 -18.62 -8.73
N CYS A 17 -3.00 -17.87 -7.70
CA CYS A 17 -2.18 -16.81 -7.11
C CYS A 17 -1.30 -17.40 -5.99
N THR A 18 0.02 -17.38 -6.18
CA THR A 18 0.98 -17.81 -5.16
C THR A 18 1.35 -16.65 -4.22
N PHE A 19 0.61 -16.52 -3.11
CA PHE A 19 0.94 -15.62 -2.00
C PHE A 19 1.13 -16.41 -0.70
N ASP A 20 2.07 -15.97 0.11
CA ASP A 20 2.25 -16.50 1.46
C ASP A 20 1.23 -15.90 2.43
N LYS A 21 1.16 -16.48 3.63
CA LYS A 21 0.21 -16.06 4.65
C LYS A 21 0.47 -14.62 5.13
N GLN A 22 1.73 -14.18 5.16
CA GLN A 22 2.09 -12.83 5.60
C GLN A 22 1.63 -11.78 4.58
N GLN A 23 1.81 -12.02 3.29
CA GLN A 23 1.36 -11.17 2.20
C GLN A 23 -0.17 -11.06 2.19
N LEU A 24 -0.89 -12.15 2.44
CA LEU A 24 -2.35 -12.10 2.58
C LEU A 24 -2.80 -11.30 3.80
N ASP A 25 -2.11 -11.43 4.93
CA ASP A 25 -2.38 -10.61 6.11
C ASP A 25 -2.10 -9.12 5.86
N GLU A 26 -1.04 -8.79 5.13
CA GLU A 26 -0.74 -7.42 4.72
C GLU A 26 -1.82 -6.84 3.79
N ILE A 27 -2.27 -7.60 2.80
CA ILE A 27 -3.37 -7.19 1.91
C ILE A 27 -4.65 -6.90 2.72
N LEU A 28 -4.97 -7.75 3.70
CA LEU A 28 -6.14 -7.55 4.57
C LEU A 28 -6.01 -6.33 5.48
N GLN A 29 -4.82 -6.11 6.05
CA GLN A 29 -4.54 -4.91 6.85
C GLN A 29 -4.75 -3.66 6.02
N VAL A 30 -4.17 -3.62 4.82
CA VAL A 30 -4.26 -2.48 3.92
C VAL A 30 -5.71 -2.25 3.43
N ALA A 31 -6.48 -3.32 3.26
CA ALA A 31 -7.89 -3.27 2.89
C ALA A 31 -8.83 -2.77 4.01
N ASN A 32 -8.36 -2.69 5.27
CA ASN A 32 -9.15 -2.24 6.43
C ASN A 32 -10.50 -2.98 6.60
N GLY A 33 -10.52 -4.29 6.40
CA GLY A 33 -11.74 -5.10 6.58
C GLY A 33 -12.73 -5.07 5.40
N ASP A 34 -12.40 -4.39 4.30
CA ASP A 34 -13.21 -4.42 3.07
C ASP A 34 -12.75 -5.56 2.15
N MET A 35 -13.60 -6.58 1.98
CA MET A 35 -13.30 -7.73 1.10
C MET A 35 -13.17 -7.35 -0.38
N ARG A 36 -13.93 -6.37 -0.87
CA ARG A 36 -13.82 -5.93 -2.27
C ARG A 36 -12.43 -5.35 -2.50
N ARG A 37 -12.00 -4.48 -1.59
CA ARG A 37 -10.69 -3.83 -1.65
C ARG A 37 -9.56 -4.86 -1.51
N ALA A 38 -9.68 -5.83 -0.59
CA ALA A 38 -8.71 -6.91 -0.44
C ALA A 38 -8.55 -7.75 -1.72
N VAL A 39 -9.66 -8.15 -2.35
CA VAL A 39 -9.62 -8.93 -3.60
C VAL A 39 -9.02 -8.11 -4.75
N THR A 40 -9.38 -6.83 -4.88
CA THR A 40 -8.78 -5.96 -5.90
C THR A 40 -7.28 -5.79 -5.72
N THR A 41 -6.80 -5.61 -4.48
CA THR A 41 -5.37 -5.54 -4.18
C THR A 41 -4.68 -6.87 -4.49
N LEU A 42 -5.26 -8.01 -4.12
CA LEU A 42 -4.73 -9.34 -4.42
C LEU A 42 -4.56 -9.55 -5.93
N GLN A 43 -5.57 -9.22 -6.73
CA GLN A 43 -5.54 -9.36 -8.17
C GLN A 43 -4.49 -8.43 -8.82
N SER A 44 -4.39 -7.21 -8.33
CA SER A 44 -3.39 -6.25 -8.80
C SER A 44 -1.97 -6.70 -8.43
N ALA A 45 -1.78 -7.25 -7.24
CA ALA A 45 -0.52 -7.84 -6.80
C ALA A 45 -0.16 -9.08 -7.63
N HIS A 46 -1.13 -9.93 -7.97
CA HIS A 46 -0.86 -11.09 -8.81
C HIS A 46 -0.37 -10.68 -10.20
N ALA A 47 -1.02 -9.69 -10.81
CA ALA A 47 -0.60 -9.14 -12.11
C ALA A 47 0.85 -8.60 -12.10
N LEU A 48 1.29 -8.03 -10.97
CA LEU A 48 2.65 -7.49 -10.80
C LEU A 48 3.68 -8.52 -10.32
N SER A 49 3.24 -9.61 -9.68
CA SER A 49 4.12 -10.64 -9.11
C SER A 49 4.97 -11.37 -10.14
N ALA A 50 4.56 -11.36 -11.42
CA ALA A 50 5.33 -11.94 -12.51
C ALA A 50 6.65 -11.19 -12.79
N SER A 51 6.69 -9.89 -12.49
CA SER A 51 7.85 -9.02 -12.75
C SER A 51 8.52 -8.49 -11.49
N THR A 52 7.81 -8.49 -10.35
CA THR A 52 8.25 -7.79 -9.14
C THR A 52 8.06 -8.67 -7.91
N PRO A 53 9.10 -8.86 -7.07
CA PRO A 53 8.95 -9.57 -5.82
C PRO A 53 7.98 -8.82 -4.89
N MET A 54 6.97 -9.54 -4.39
CA MET A 54 5.93 -8.98 -3.54
C MET A 54 6.44 -8.80 -2.11
N ASN A 55 6.71 -7.54 -1.75
CA ASN A 55 7.04 -7.12 -0.40
C ASN A 55 5.97 -6.16 0.15
N LYS A 56 6.05 -5.84 1.44
CA LYS A 56 5.09 -4.95 2.12
C LYS A 56 4.96 -3.57 1.48
N ASN A 57 6.06 -3.01 0.98
CA ASN A 57 6.06 -1.70 0.34
C ASN A 57 5.30 -1.74 -0.97
N VAL A 58 5.56 -2.76 -1.80
CA VAL A 58 4.86 -2.97 -3.08
C VAL A 58 3.36 -3.21 -2.84
N ILE A 59 2.98 -3.99 -1.83
CA ILE A 59 1.57 -4.19 -1.48
C ILE A 59 0.90 -2.86 -1.05
N SER A 60 1.62 -2.03 -0.30
CA SER A 60 1.14 -0.71 0.12
C SER A 60 0.98 0.24 -1.07
N GLU A 61 1.94 0.26 -1.99
CA GLU A 61 1.90 1.05 -3.22
C GLU A 61 0.75 0.64 -4.13
N ILE A 62 0.53 -0.67 -4.32
CA ILE A 62 -0.60 -1.21 -5.11
C ILE A 62 -1.94 -0.75 -4.53
N ALA A 63 -2.03 -0.64 -3.22
CA ALA A 63 -3.22 -0.14 -2.55
C ALA A 63 -3.33 1.38 -2.49
N GLY A 64 -2.38 2.11 -3.08
CA GLY A 64 -2.35 3.57 -3.12
C GLY A 64 -1.94 4.22 -1.79
N LEU A 65 -1.28 3.47 -0.90
CA LEU A 65 -0.73 4.01 0.34
C LEU A 65 0.70 4.50 0.11
N PRO A 66 1.07 5.70 0.61
CA PRO A 66 2.42 6.22 0.52
C PRO A 66 3.36 5.30 1.32
N PRO A 67 4.54 4.97 0.77
CA PRO A 67 5.57 4.25 1.48
C PRO A 67 5.94 4.97 2.79
N PRO A 68 6.30 4.24 3.85
CA PRO A 68 6.75 4.83 5.11
C PRO A 68 7.90 5.82 4.92
N ASP A 69 8.80 5.53 3.98
CA ASP A 69 9.97 6.35 3.67
C ASP A 69 9.56 7.74 3.15
N THR A 70 8.53 7.83 2.32
CA THR A 70 8.00 9.10 1.78
C THR A 70 7.40 9.96 2.89
N VAL A 71 6.67 9.34 3.83
CA VAL A 71 6.08 10.03 4.99
C VAL A 71 7.20 10.54 5.92
N GLN A 72 8.22 9.72 6.17
CA GLN A 72 9.36 10.10 7.01
C GLN A 72 10.19 11.23 6.39
N ALA A 73 10.37 11.23 5.06
CA ALA A 73 11.03 12.31 4.34
C ALA A 73 10.26 13.63 4.49
N LEU A 74 8.92 13.59 4.36
CA LEU A 74 8.06 14.76 4.61
C LEU A 74 8.21 15.29 6.04
N MET A 75 8.14 14.40 7.03
CA MET A 75 8.30 14.77 8.45
C MET A 75 9.66 15.41 8.74
N THR A 76 10.73 14.88 8.13
CA THR A 76 12.07 15.44 8.27
C THR A 76 12.18 16.82 7.63
N CYS A 77 11.55 17.03 6.47
CA CYS A 77 11.48 18.35 5.83
C CYS A 77 10.73 19.37 6.68
N PHE A 78 9.63 18.95 7.33
CA PHE A 78 8.91 19.81 8.28
C PHE A 78 9.76 20.20 9.49
N ALA A 79 10.55 19.26 10.03
CA ALA A 79 11.46 19.52 11.14
C ALA A 79 12.61 20.48 10.77
N GLN A 80 13.06 20.49 9.51
CA GLN A 80 14.12 21.39 9.04
C GLN A 80 13.66 22.85 8.86
N GLY A 81 12.36 23.09 8.66
CA GLY A 81 11.78 24.43 8.59
C GLY A 81 12.08 25.24 7.31
N SER A 82 12.70 24.62 6.30
CA SER A 82 12.95 25.28 5.00
C SER A 82 11.73 25.17 4.09
N PHE A 83 11.10 26.32 3.79
CA PHE A 83 9.88 26.37 2.98
C PHE A 83 10.08 25.87 1.54
N ASP A 84 11.22 26.22 0.91
CA ASP A 84 11.49 25.83 -0.48
C ASP A 84 11.66 24.32 -0.62
N VAL A 85 12.36 23.70 0.34
CA VAL A 85 12.54 22.23 0.38
C VAL A 85 11.20 21.55 0.62
N MET A 86 10.43 22.02 1.60
CA MET A 86 9.10 21.50 1.88
C MET A 86 8.17 21.56 0.66
N LYS A 87 8.16 22.69 -0.06
CA LYS A 87 7.35 22.86 -1.27
C LYS A 87 7.75 21.88 -2.37
N LEU A 88 9.05 21.63 -2.55
CA LEU A 88 9.55 20.66 -3.53
C LEU A 88 9.12 19.24 -3.16
N THR A 89 9.31 18.84 -1.89
CA THR A 89 8.93 17.51 -1.40
C THR A 89 7.43 17.27 -1.55
N VAL A 90 6.57 18.22 -1.15
CA VAL A 90 5.11 18.08 -1.30
C VAL A 90 4.72 17.94 -2.78
N ASN A 91 5.32 18.72 -3.69
CA ASN A 91 5.04 18.58 -5.12
C ASN A 91 5.48 17.21 -5.66
N GLN A 92 6.61 16.69 -5.20
CA GLN A 92 7.07 15.36 -5.61
C GLN A 92 6.08 14.27 -5.19
N VAL A 93 5.61 14.30 -3.95
CA VAL A 93 4.63 13.33 -3.45
C VAL A 93 3.28 13.44 -4.18
N LEU A 94 2.87 14.66 -4.56
CA LEU A 94 1.69 14.86 -5.41
C LEU A 94 1.90 14.29 -6.83
N CYS A 95 3.09 14.46 -7.41
CA CYS A 95 3.44 13.88 -8.72
C CYS A 95 3.51 12.35 -8.70
N GLU A 96 3.83 11.75 -7.56
CA GLU A 96 3.77 10.30 -7.33
C GLU A 96 2.32 9.77 -7.25
N GLY A 97 1.32 10.67 -7.23
CA GLY A 97 -0.10 10.31 -7.30
C GLY A 97 -0.77 10.05 -5.95
N TYR A 98 -0.09 10.35 -4.84
CA TYR A 98 -0.68 10.18 -3.51
C TYR A 98 -1.67 11.30 -3.17
N SER A 99 -2.79 10.91 -2.55
CA SER A 99 -3.79 11.88 -2.08
C SER A 99 -3.26 12.70 -0.91
N ALA A 100 -3.40 14.03 -1.01
CA ALA A 100 -3.04 14.94 0.07
C ALA A 100 -3.76 14.62 1.40
N GLN A 101 -5.02 14.18 1.32
CA GLN A 101 -5.77 13.76 2.51
C GLN A 101 -5.12 12.56 3.19
N LEU A 102 -4.61 11.61 2.40
CA LEU A 102 -4.04 10.39 2.92
C LEU A 102 -2.64 10.64 3.52
N LEU A 103 -1.88 11.57 2.94
CA LEU A 103 -0.65 12.08 3.55
C LEU A 103 -0.93 12.73 4.90
N LEU A 104 -1.92 13.62 4.99
CA LEU A 104 -2.30 14.27 6.25
C LEU A 104 -2.73 13.30 7.35
N LEU A 105 -3.28 12.14 6.98
CA LEU A 105 -3.63 11.08 7.93
C LEU A 105 -2.41 10.28 8.41
N ALA A 106 -1.36 10.21 7.59
CA ALA A 106 -0.14 9.44 7.86
C ALA A 106 0.93 10.22 8.63
N LEU A 107 0.84 11.56 8.66
CA LEU A 107 1.67 12.45 9.48
C LEU A 107 1.29 12.38 10.96
#